data_AF-A0A8H4ESB8-F1
#
_entry.id   AF-A0A8H4ESB8-F1
#
_cell.length_a   1.000
_cell.length_b   1.000
_cell.length_c   1.000
_cell.angle_alpha   90.00
_cell.angle_beta   90.00
_cell.angle_gamma   90.00
#
_symmetry.space_group_name_H-M   'P 1'
#
loop_
_entity.id
_entity.type
_entity.pdbx_description
1 polymer ?
#
loop_
_entity_poly.entity_id
_entity_poly.type
_entity_poly.pdbx_seq_one_letter_code
_entity_poly.pdbx_strand_id
1 'polypeptide(L)'
;MTTYQTIMTPYQPSPYSIFSNIKNIALQFTRCNCGQFYVCFRNNRVIFTIPTVRNALNNGRRAPPTCFILFRNVIQDCVTSINLRIERHDLSKHAGNLWRQLKTVDKSLIDEFRRVARLAAQQFYSAEIRIINVNVPVTVKTPNINDETDFKDLQELLNDLFVEVLPHPIFHN
;
A
#
# COMPACT_ATOMS: atom_id res chain seq x y z
N MET A 1 28.89 12.21 -44.22
CA MET A 1 28.67 11.27 -43.10
C MET A 1 27.42 11.73 -42.38
N THR A 2 26.33 10.98 -42.47
CA THR A 2 25.02 11.36 -41.90
C THR A 2 24.86 10.66 -40.57
N THR A 3 24.94 11.40 -39.48
CA THR A 3 24.75 10.89 -38.11
C THR A 3 23.26 10.76 -37.82
N TYR A 4 22.79 9.51 -37.71
CA TYR A 4 21.45 9.22 -37.19
C TYR A 4 21.46 9.48 -35.69
N GLN A 5 20.76 10.54 -35.25
CA GLN A 5 20.44 10.74 -33.85
C GLN A 5 19.34 9.74 -33.47
N THR A 6 19.72 8.65 -32.80
CA THR A 6 18.78 7.77 -32.10
C THR A 6 18.09 8.60 -31.02
N ILE A 7 16.85 8.98 -31.27
CA ILE A 7 15.99 9.62 -30.28
C ILE A 7 15.73 8.57 -29.18
N MET A 8 16.39 8.71 -28.03
CA MET A 8 16.05 7.94 -26.84
C MET A 8 14.64 8.34 -26.43
N THR A 9 13.65 7.51 -26.73
CA THR A 9 12.32 7.68 -26.18
C THR A 9 12.41 7.47 -24.67
N PRO A 10 11.85 8.37 -23.85
CA PRO A 10 11.82 8.19 -22.39
C PRO A 10 11.13 6.86 -22.09
N TYR A 11 11.72 6.08 -21.18
CA TYR A 11 11.22 4.77 -20.75
C TYR A 11 9.77 4.91 -20.24
N GLN A 12 8.80 4.65 -21.12
CA GLN A 12 7.39 4.56 -20.73
C GLN A 12 7.12 3.15 -20.28
N PRO A 13 6.70 2.92 -19.02
CA PRO A 13 6.44 1.58 -18.56
C PRO A 13 5.29 0.96 -19.36
N SER A 14 5.50 -0.28 -19.79
CA SER A 14 4.56 -1.00 -20.65
C SER A 14 3.17 -1.11 -20.01
N PRO A 15 2.09 -1.04 -20.82
CA PRO A 15 0.75 -1.29 -20.33
C PRO A 15 0.65 -2.72 -19.81
N TYR A 16 -0.19 -2.93 -18.79
CA TYR A 16 -0.49 -4.26 -18.29
C TYR A 16 -1.91 -4.31 -17.73
N SER A 17 -2.42 -5.52 -17.59
CA SER A 17 -3.66 -5.81 -16.88
C SER A 17 -3.46 -7.00 -15.97
N ILE A 18 -3.87 -6.85 -14.72
CA ILE A 18 -3.87 -7.91 -13.70
C ILE A 18 -5.29 -8.06 -13.17
N PHE A 19 -5.59 -9.22 -12.60
CA PHE A 19 -6.98 -9.59 -12.28
C PHE A 19 -7.09 -10.21 -10.90
N SER A 20 -8.24 -10.00 -10.27
CA SER A 20 -8.62 -10.68 -9.04
C SER A 20 -10.05 -11.16 -9.16
N ASN A 21 -10.27 -12.46 -8.93
CA ASN A 21 -11.60 -13.08 -8.95
C ASN A 21 -11.92 -13.65 -7.57
N ILE A 22 -12.97 -13.16 -6.93
CA ILE A 22 -13.47 -13.62 -5.62
C ILE A 22 -14.99 -13.66 -5.72
N LYS A 23 -15.61 -14.80 -5.35
CA LYS A 23 -17.08 -14.99 -5.38
C LYS A 23 -17.74 -14.52 -6.70
N ASN A 24 -17.14 -14.86 -7.85
CA ASN A 24 -17.62 -14.47 -9.19
C ASN A 24 -17.61 -12.95 -9.47
N ILE A 25 -16.92 -12.16 -8.65
CA ILE A 25 -16.63 -10.76 -8.92
C ILE A 25 -15.21 -10.71 -9.47
N ALA A 26 -15.05 -10.31 -10.73
CA ALA A 26 -13.75 -10.14 -11.37
C ALA A 26 -13.38 -8.66 -11.44
N LEU A 27 -12.46 -8.23 -10.58
CA LEU A 27 -11.85 -6.91 -10.65
C LEU A 27 -10.59 -6.97 -11.51
N GLN A 28 -10.49 -6.05 -12.46
CA GLN A 28 -9.29 -5.85 -13.27
C GLN A 28 -8.61 -4.55 -12.85
N PHE A 29 -7.29 -4.58 -12.75
CA PHE A 29 -6.47 -3.38 -12.59
C PHE A 29 -5.58 -3.23 -13.83
N THR A 30 -5.60 -2.04 -14.44
CA THR A 30 -4.93 -1.80 -15.72
C THR A 30 -4.10 -0.53 -15.67
N ARG A 31 -2.89 -0.58 -16.24
CA ARG A 31 -2.06 0.59 -16.56
C ARG A 31 -2.14 0.88 -18.06
N CYS A 32 -2.50 2.11 -18.46
CA CYS A 32 -2.45 2.54 -19.86
C CYS A 32 -1.05 3.01 -20.27
N ASN A 33 -0.83 3.13 -21.58
CA ASN A 33 0.36 3.76 -22.17
C ASN A 33 0.56 5.21 -21.71
N CYS A 34 -0.53 5.88 -21.33
CA CYS A 34 -0.55 7.23 -20.79
C CYS A 34 -0.10 7.32 -19.31
N GLY A 35 0.27 6.22 -18.67
CA GLY A 35 0.67 6.20 -17.25
C GLY A 35 -0.48 6.32 -16.25
N GLN A 36 -1.73 6.39 -16.71
CA GLN A 36 -2.92 6.33 -15.85
C GLN A 36 -3.25 4.89 -15.47
N PHE A 37 -3.82 4.74 -14.27
CA PHE A 37 -4.27 3.48 -13.72
C PHE A 37 -5.79 3.44 -13.67
N TYR A 38 -6.36 2.26 -13.87
CA TYR A 38 -7.80 2.03 -13.86
C TYR A 38 -8.15 0.79 -13.05
N VAL A 39 -9.27 0.86 -12.35
CA VAL A 39 -9.97 -0.32 -11.81
C VAL A 39 -11.21 -0.53 -12.65
N CYS A 40 -11.38 -1.75 -13.16
CA CYS A 40 -12.45 -2.13 -14.07
C CYS A 40 -13.28 -3.28 -13.49
N PHE A 41 -14.58 -3.24 -13.74
CA PHE A 41 -15.52 -4.32 -13.48
C PHE A 41 -16.58 -4.33 -14.59
N ARG A 42 -16.68 -5.45 -15.30
CA ARG A 42 -17.53 -5.56 -16.51
C ARG A 42 -17.19 -4.42 -17.49
N ASN A 43 -18.18 -3.62 -17.89
CA ASN A 43 -18.01 -2.50 -18.82
C ASN A 43 -17.72 -1.16 -18.13
N ASN A 44 -17.62 -1.15 -16.79
CA ASN A 44 -17.34 0.06 -16.02
C ASN A 44 -15.85 0.15 -15.70
N ARG A 45 -15.31 1.36 -15.78
CA ARG A 45 -13.94 1.67 -15.35
C ARG A 45 -13.92 2.98 -14.59
N VAL A 46 -13.06 3.05 -13.58
CA VAL A 46 -12.79 4.27 -12.81
C VAL A 46 -11.28 4.48 -12.74
N ILE A 47 -10.87 5.75 -12.77
CA ILE A 47 -9.47 6.14 -12.62
C ILE A 47 -9.02 5.81 -11.21
N PHE A 48 -7.93 5.06 -11.10
CA PHE A 48 -7.23 4.81 -9.86
C PHE A 48 -6.22 5.92 -9.63
N THR A 49 -6.44 6.74 -8.61
CA THR A 49 -5.57 7.87 -8.28
C THR A 49 -4.71 7.55 -7.07
N ILE A 50 -3.40 7.65 -7.23
CA ILE A 50 -2.45 7.51 -6.13
C ILE A 50 -2.69 8.66 -5.13
N PRO A 51 -2.87 8.37 -3.83
CA PRO A 51 -3.16 9.40 -2.85
C PRO A 51 -1.93 10.27 -2.60
N THR A 52 -2.15 11.55 -2.34
CA THR A 52 -1.08 12.45 -1.89
C THR A 52 -0.76 12.23 -0.41
N VAL A 53 0.38 12.73 0.06
CA VAL A 53 0.74 12.73 1.49
C VAL A 53 -0.32 13.42 2.34
N ARG A 54 -0.91 14.52 1.83
CA ARG A 54 -2.01 15.23 2.50
C ARG A 54 -3.25 14.35 2.68
N ASN A 55 -3.60 13.58 1.65
CA ASN A 55 -4.72 12.64 1.70
C ASN A 55 -4.46 11.55 2.75
N ALA A 56 -3.22 11.03 2.80
CA ALA A 56 -2.82 10.00 3.76
C ALA A 56 -2.80 10.50 5.22
N LEU A 57 -2.44 11.76 5.46
CA LEU A 57 -2.40 12.36 6.79
C LEU A 57 -3.78 12.62 7.40
N ASN A 58 -4.83 12.73 6.58
CA ASN A 58 -6.19 13.04 7.05
C ASN A 58 -6.24 14.21 8.06
N ASN A 59 -5.58 15.32 7.72
CA ASN A 59 -5.43 16.52 8.56
C ASN A 59 -4.75 16.28 9.93
N GLY A 60 -3.93 15.23 10.06
CA GLY A 60 -3.16 14.95 11.28
C GLY A 60 -4.00 14.48 12.47
N ARG A 61 -5.27 14.09 12.26
CA ARG A 61 -6.16 13.70 13.37
C ARG A 61 -5.94 12.28 13.87
N ARG A 62 -5.32 11.43 13.04
CA ARG A 62 -5.10 10.00 13.30
C ARG A 62 -3.78 9.60 12.67
N ALA A 63 -3.16 8.57 13.25
CA ALA A 63 -1.99 7.94 12.67
C ALA A 63 -2.27 7.56 11.20
N PRO A 64 -1.35 7.88 10.28
CA PRO A 64 -1.55 7.60 8.87
C PRO A 64 -1.58 6.09 8.60
N PRO A 65 -2.41 5.63 7.64
CA PRO A 65 -2.48 4.23 7.27
C PRO A 65 -1.18 3.74 6.63
N THR A 66 -0.96 2.43 6.74
CA THR A 66 0.17 1.73 6.12
C THR A 66 0.05 1.74 4.60
N CYS A 67 1.12 1.41 3.88
CA CYS A 67 1.13 1.44 2.41
C CYS A 67 0.05 0.54 1.80
N PHE A 68 -0.14 -0.66 2.34
CA PHE A 68 -1.20 -1.58 1.88
C PHE A 68 -2.59 -1.05 2.21
N ILE A 69 -2.80 -0.49 3.39
CA ILE A 69 -4.11 0.07 3.77
C ILE A 69 -4.45 1.30 2.92
N LEU A 70 -3.46 2.14 2.59
CA LEU A 70 -3.62 3.24 1.62
C LEU A 70 -4.10 2.71 0.27
N PHE A 71 -3.39 1.72 -0.28
CA PHE A 71 -3.78 1.09 -1.54
C PHE A 71 -5.20 0.52 -1.49
N ARG A 72 -5.52 -0.25 -0.44
CA ARG A 72 -6.82 -0.88 -0.27
C ARG A 72 -7.95 0.15 -0.14
N ASN A 73 -7.70 1.30 0.47
CA ASN A 73 -8.68 2.39 0.55
C ASN A 73 -8.98 2.97 -0.84
N VAL A 74 -7.97 3.19 -1.68
CA VAL A 74 -8.18 3.66 -3.06
C VAL A 74 -8.95 2.62 -3.87
N ILE A 75 -8.67 1.33 -3.70
CA ILE A 75 -9.48 0.26 -4.32
C ILE A 75 -10.93 0.32 -3.84
N GLN A 76 -11.18 0.54 -2.55
CA GLN A 76 -12.54 0.73 -2.02
C GLN A 76 -13.25 1.90 -2.69
N ASP A 77 -12.57 3.04 -2.83
CA ASP A 77 -13.14 4.24 -3.45
C ASP A 77 -13.48 3.98 -4.92
N CYS A 78 -12.60 3.27 -5.64
CA CYS A 78 -12.85 2.87 -7.03
C CYS A 78 -14.06 1.94 -7.13
N VAL A 79 -14.14 0.90 -6.28
CA VAL A 79 -15.23 -0.07 -6.22
C VAL A 79 -16.57 0.61 -5.90
N THR A 80 -16.54 1.57 -4.97
CA THR A 80 -17.73 2.36 -4.61
C THR A 80 -18.16 3.26 -5.79
N SER A 81 -17.21 3.85 -6.51
CA SER A 81 -17.47 4.73 -7.65
C SER A 81 -18.07 4.00 -8.86
N ILE A 82 -17.76 2.71 -9.06
CA ILE A 82 -18.44 1.85 -10.06
C ILE A 82 -19.77 1.25 -9.54
N ASN A 83 -20.26 1.72 -8.40
CA ASN A 83 -21.48 1.23 -7.72
C ASN A 83 -21.48 -0.28 -7.46
N LEU A 84 -20.31 -0.85 -7.21
CA LEU A 84 -20.15 -2.27 -6.90
C LEU A 84 -20.12 -2.45 -5.37
N ARG A 85 -21.06 -3.24 -4.85
CA ARG A 85 -21.12 -3.56 -3.42
C ARG A 85 -20.37 -4.86 -3.17
N ILE A 86 -19.22 -4.77 -2.51
CA ILE A 86 -18.41 -5.90 -2.08
C ILE A 86 -18.31 -5.89 -0.57
N GLU A 87 -18.48 -7.06 0.06
CA GLU A 87 -18.28 -7.20 1.50
C GLU A 87 -16.84 -6.86 1.89
N ARG A 88 -16.64 -6.33 3.11
CA ARG A 88 -15.34 -5.82 3.55
C ARG A 88 -14.22 -6.86 3.44
N HIS A 89 -14.47 -8.11 3.80
CA HIS A 89 -13.47 -9.18 3.75
C HIS A 89 -13.12 -9.57 2.31
N ASP A 90 -14.10 -9.62 1.40
CA ASP A 90 -13.85 -9.95 -0.02
C ASP A 90 -13.12 -8.80 -0.73
N LEU A 91 -13.44 -7.55 -0.39
CA LEU A 91 -12.69 -6.38 -0.86
C LEU A 91 -11.22 -6.43 -0.42
N SER A 92 -10.94 -6.83 0.82
CA SER A 92 -9.57 -7.02 1.29
C SER A 92 -8.85 -8.16 0.55
N LYS A 93 -9.54 -9.27 0.24
CA LYS A 93 -8.98 -10.36 -0.59
C LYS A 93 -8.66 -9.87 -2.00
N HIS A 94 -9.55 -9.10 -2.61
CA HIS A 94 -9.30 -8.48 -3.91
C HIS A 94 -8.07 -7.57 -3.89
N ALA A 95 -8.01 -6.63 -2.94
CA ALA A 95 -6.88 -5.73 -2.79
C ALA A 95 -5.56 -6.51 -2.55
N GLY A 96 -5.57 -7.53 -1.70
CA GLY A 96 -4.40 -8.39 -1.45
C GLY A 96 -3.92 -9.13 -2.71
N ASN A 97 -4.84 -9.67 -3.50
CA ASN A 97 -4.51 -10.35 -4.76
C ASN A 97 -3.90 -9.40 -5.80
N LEU A 98 -4.47 -8.20 -5.94
CA LEU A 98 -3.94 -7.19 -6.86
C LEU A 98 -2.57 -6.68 -6.37
N TRP A 99 -2.44 -6.39 -5.07
CA TRP A 99 -1.19 -5.93 -4.46
C TRP A 99 -0.04 -6.91 -4.70
N ARG A 100 -0.25 -8.22 -4.49
CA ARG A 100 0.76 -9.24 -4.75
C ARG A 100 1.21 -9.28 -6.21
N GLN A 101 0.28 -9.15 -7.15
CA GLN A 101 0.61 -9.09 -8.58
C GLN A 101 1.37 -7.80 -8.93
N LEU A 102 0.98 -6.66 -8.36
CA LEU A 102 1.66 -5.38 -8.54
C LEU A 102 3.09 -5.38 -8.00
N LYS A 103 3.37 -6.06 -6.88
CA LYS A 103 4.74 -6.26 -6.36
C LYS A 103 5.69 -6.86 -7.40
N THR A 104 5.17 -7.67 -8.32
CA THR A 104 5.94 -8.31 -9.39
C THR A 104 5.95 -7.47 -10.67
N VAL A 105 4.79 -6.95 -11.08
CA VAL A 105 4.60 -6.32 -12.39
C VAL A 105 4.97 -4.83 -12.41
N ASP A 106 4.74 -4.10 -11.31
CA ASP A 106 4.94 -2.66 -11.25
C ASP A 106 5.43 -2.20 -9.87
N LYS A 107 6.72 -2.46 -9.64
CA LYS A 107 7.41 -2.05 -8.40
C LYS A 107 7.37 -0.54 -8.19
N SER A 108 7.42 0.24 -9.27
CA SER A 108 7.39 1.70 -9.20
C SER A 108 6.12 2.24 -8.56
N LEU A 109 4.96 1.63 -8.87
CA LEU A 109 3.70 1.99 -8.24
C LEU A 109 3.70 1.64 -6.75
N ILE A 110 4.21 0.46 -6.38
CA ILE A 110 4.33 0.03 -4.98
C ILE A 110 5.24 0.97 -4.18
N ASP A 111 6.38 1.33 -4.75
CA ASP A 111 7.33 2.23 -4.12
C ASP A 111 6.76 3.63 -3.93
N GLU A 112 5.89 4.09 -4.85
CA GLU A 112 5.19 5.34 -4.67
C GLU A 112 4.19 5.30 -3.50
N PHE A 113 3.43 4.20 -3.33
CA PHE A 113 2.59 4.02 -2.14
C PHE A 113 3.40 3.96 -0.85
N ARG A 114 4.55 3.27 -0.86
CA ARG A 114 5.48 3.23 0.29
C ARG A 114 6.01 4.62 0.61
N ARG A 115 6.40 5.40 -0.41
CA ARG A 115 6.87 6.78 -0.27
C ARG A 115 5.82 7.66 0.38
N VAL A 116 4.58 7.60 -0.10
CA VAL A 116 3.46 8.38 0.45
C VAL A 116 3.19 7.99 1.92
N ALA A 117 3.11 6.69 2.23
CA ALA A 117 2.89 6.20 3.59
C ALA A 117 3.99 6.66 4.55
N ARG A 118 5.26 6.51 4.14
CA ARG A 118 6.42 6.87 4.94
C ARG A 118 6.47 8.37 5.21
N LEU A 119 6.25 9.21 4.18
CA LEU A 119 6.27 10.66 4.35
C LEU A 119 5.12 11.14 5.23
N ALA A 120 3.93 10.54 5.10
CA ALA A 120 2.81 10.84 5.99
C ALA A 120 3.15 10.45 7.43
N ALA A 121 3.72 9.26 7.67
CA ALA A 121 4.16 8.85 9.00
C ALA A 121 5.21 9.80 9.59
N GLN A 122 6.23 10.16 8.81
CA GLN A 122 7.26 11.11 9.24
C GLN A 122 6.67 12.47 9.63
N GLN A 123 5.75 13.02 8.82
CA GLN A 123 5.10 14.30 9.13
C GLN A 123 4.17 14.21 10.35
N PHE A 124 3.48 13.09 10.54
CA PHE A 124 2.64 12.86 11.70
C PHE A 124 3.48 12.81 12.99
N TYR A 125 4.53 11.99 13.01
CA TYR A 125 5.37 11.84 14.18
C TYR A 125 6.23 13.08 14.44
N SER A 126 6.74 13.79 13.42
CA SER A 126 7.48 15.04 13.66
C SER A 126 6.62 16.13 14.30
N ALA A 127 5.30 16.12 14.07
CA ALA A 127 4.35 17.03 14.70
C ALA A 127 3.86 16.54 16.08
N GLU A 128 3.86 15.23 16.33
CA GLU A 128 3.28 14.62 17.53
C GLU A 128 4.28 13.96 18.51
N ILE A 129 5.61 14.07 18.33
CA ILE A 129 6.57 13.57 19.35
C ILE A 129 6.35 14.33 20.67
N ARG A 130 5.50 13.76 21.53
CA ARG A 130 5.43 13.96 22.97
C ARG A 130 6.10 12.74 23.56
N ILE A 131 7.33 12.90 24.04
CA ILE A 131 7.97 11.87 24.86
C ILE A 131 7.14 11.78 26.15
N ILE A 132 6.30 10.75 26.26
CA ILE A 132 5.61 10.43 27.51
C ILE A 132 6.54 9.48 28.26
N ASN A 133 7.14 9.99 29.33
CA ASN A 133 7.95 9.18 30.23
C ASN A 133 7.00 8.26 31.02
N VAL A 134 6.77 7.05 30.52
CA VAL A 134 5.92 6.08 31.22
C VAL A 134 6.81 5.26 32.15
N ASN A 135 6.77 5.58 33.44
CA ASN A 135 7.43 4.79 34.47
C ASN A 135 6.55 3.59 34.81
N VAL A 136 6.69 2.48 34.07
CA VAL A 136 5.94 1.24 34.35
C VAL A 136 6.83 0.28 35.15
N PRO A 137 6.44 -0.13 36.38
CA PRO A 137 7.10 -1.23 37.06
C PRO A 137 6.82 -2.55 36.31
N VAL A 138 7.88 -3.23 35.90
CA VAL A 138 7.81 -4.47 35.12
C VAL A 138 7.37 -5.63 36.02
N THR A 139 6.22 -6.24 35.73
CA THR A 139 5.88 -7.59 36.20
C THR A 139 5.78 -8.54 35.02
N VAL A 140 6.78 -9.42 34.89
CA VAL A 140 6.86 -10.43 33.82
C VAL A 140 5.97 -11.63 34.16
N LYS A 141 5.04 -11.99 33.29
CA LYS A 141 4.47 -13.34 33.21
C LYS A 141 4.60 -13.84 31.78
N THR A 142 5.38 -14.90 31.62
CA THR A 142 5.69 -15.55 30.34
C THR A 142 4.51 -16.41 29.87
N PRO A 143 3.99 -16.23 28.64
CA PRO A 143 3.11 -17.21 28.00
C PRO A 143 3.93 -18.20 27.16
N ASN A 144 3.58 -19.48 27.29
CA ASN A 144 4.11 -20.60 26.50
C ASN A 144 3.29 -20.71 25.20
N ILE A 145 3.95 -20.73 24.03
CA ILE A 145 3.27 -20.83 22.72
C ILE A 145 3.88 -21.99 21.94
N ASN A 146 3.07 -23.03 21.74
CA ASN A 146 3.28 -24.04 20.70
C ASN A 146 2.30 -23.73 19.56
N ASP A 147 2.82 -23.47 18.37
CA ASP A 147 2.28 -23.92 17.06
C ASP A 147 2.97 -23.15 15.92
N GLU A 148 4.01 -23.79 15.37
CA GLU A 148 4.77 -23.33 14.22
C GLU A 148 4.17 -23.89 12.93
N THR A 149 3.21 -23.22 12.29
CA THR A 149 3.04 -23.41 10.83
C THR A 149 2.38 -22.26 10.05
N ASP A 150 1.71 -21.30 10.68
CA ASP A 150 1.06 -20.17 9.96
C ASP A 150 1.76 -18.81 10.11
N PHE A 151 2.94 -18.79 10.73
CA PHE A 151 3.57 -17.55 11.18
C PHE A 151 4.27 -16.77 10.06
N LYS A 152 4.66 -17.41 8.95
CA LYS A 152 5.50 -16.78 7.92
C LYS A 152 4.72 -15.84 6.98
N ASP A 153 3.53 -16.28 6.55
CA ASP A 153 2.63 -15.45 5.73
C ASP A 153 2.00 -14.31 6.56
N LEU A 154 1.72 -14.57 7.84
CA LEU A 154 1.32 -13.53 8.78
C LEU A 154 2.46 -12.56 9.10
N GLN A 155 3.71 -13.03 9.25
CA GLN A 155 4.86 -12.14 9.47
C GLN A 155 5.13 -11.25 8.26
N GLU A 156 5.04 -11.74 7.02
CA GLU A 156 5.23 -10.89 5.85
C GLU A 156 4.13 -9.82 5.76
N LEU A 157 2.88 -10.19 6.08
CA LEU A 157 1.77 -9.24 6.16
C LEU A 157 1.94 -8.24 7.31
N LEU A 158 2.37 -8.69 8.48
CA LEU A 158 2.63 -7.87 9.66
C LEU A 158 3.80 -6.92 9.45
N ASN A 159 4.86 -7.35 8.77
CA ASN A 159 5.99 -6.48 8.40
C ASN A 159 5.56 -5.43 7.35
N ASP A 160 4.64 -5.75 6.45
CA ASP A 160 4.02 -4.77 5.54
C ASP A 160 3.01 -3.84 6.27
N LEU A 161 2.41 -4.30 7.38
CA LEU A 161 1.46 -3.55 8.24
C LEU A 161 2.13 -2.72 9.33
N PHE A 162 3.34 -3.09 9.74
CA PHE A 162 4.14 -2.38 10.73
C PHE A 162 5.50 -2.16 10.09
N VAL A 163 5.62 -1.07 9.32
CA VAL A 163 6.94 -0.54 9.00
C VAL A 163 7.64 -0.29 10.33
N GLU A 164 8.86 -0.78 10.51
CA GLU A 164 9.72 -0.38 11.63
C GLU A 164 9.90 1.15 11.59
N VAL A 165 9.00 1.89 12.25
CA VAL A 165 9.10 3.33 12.46
C VAL A 165 9.69 3.60 13.85
N LEU A 166 10.58 2.72 14.33
CA LEU A 166 11.39 3.03 15.49
C LEU A 166 12.79 3.42 14.99
N PRO A 167 13.20 4.69 15.12
CA PRO A 167 14.59 5.04 14.90
C PRO A 167 15.43 4.21 15.87
N HIS A 168 16.45 3.53 15.35
CA HIS A 168 17.45 2.88 16.18
C HIS A 168 18.04 3.94 17.11
N PRO A 169 18.09 3.70 18.44
CA PRO A 169 18.80 4.62 19.32
C PRO A 169 20.26 4.66 18.89
N ILE A 170 20.71 5.83 18.45
CA ILE A 170 22.12 6.14 18.28
C ILE A 170 22.71 6.13 19.70
N PHE A 171 23.29 5.00 20.10
CA PHE A 171 24.18 4.98 21.24
C PHE A 171 25.49 5.65 20.79
N HIS A 172 25.65 6.92 21.14
CA HIS A 172 26.98 7.52 21.19
C HIS A 172 27.74 6.92 22.35
N ASN A 173 28.88 6.28 22.05
CA ASN A 173 30.05 6.25 22.91
C ASN A 173 31.13 7.08 22.23
#